data_AF-A0A150WXX4-F1
#
_entry.id   AF-A0A150WXX4-F1
#
_cell.length_a   1.000
_cell.length_b   1.000
_cell.length_c   1.000
_cell.angle_alpha   90.00
_cell.angle_beta   90.00
_cell.angle_gamma   90.00
#
_symmetry.space_group_name_H-M   'P 1'
#
loop_
_entity.id
_entity.type
_entity.pdbx_description
1 polymer ?
#
loop_
_entity_poly.entity_id
_entity_poly.type
_entity_poly.pdbx_seq_one_letter_code
_entity_poly.pdbx_strand_id
1 'polypeptide(L)'
;MKKFQLLFLTTAFSLLLVACSSSSGTANRQKAVKDYSQYNNLVEVLQSVQGLRVMGSGSNAKVFMSGYNTTNATNREPLFVVDGIPVGSSLINLNGILTPVMVKSIKTIRGMQATSRYGDEGLYGVVQITTINAK
;
A
#
# COMPACT_ATOMS: atom_id res chain seq x y z
N MET A 1 30.00 -16.67 -64.19
CA MET A 1 29.21 -15.43 -64.01
C MET A 1 28.69 -15.38 -62.57
N LYS A 2 29.22 -14.42 -61.81
CA LYS A 2 28.60 -13.71 -60.66
C LYS A 2 27.70 -14.53 -59.71
N LYS A 3 28.27 -15.05 -58.62
CA LYS A 3 27.59 -15.15 -57.31
C LYS A 3 28.59 -14.86 -56.19
N PHE A 4 29.11 -13.65 -56.27
CA PHE A 4 29.78 -12.89 -55.22
C PHE A 4 28.70 -12.41 -54.23
N GLN A 5 29.05 -12.27 -52.96
CA GLN A 5 28.32 -11.50 -51.93
C GLN A 5 26.92 -11.98 -51.52
N LEU A 6 26.80 -12.89 -50.55
CA LEU A 6 25.72 -12.81 -49.54
C LEU A 6 25.90 -13.75 -48.32
N LEU A 7 27.08 -13.86 -47.71
CA LEU A 7 27.25 -14.71 -46.51
C LEU A 7 28.24 -14.16 -45.49
N PHE A 8 28.38 -12.83 -45.44
CA PHE A 8 29.20 -12.12 -44.44
C PHE A 8 28.35 -11.25 -43.49
N LEU A 9 27.01 -11.43 -43.46
CA LEU A 9 26.11 -10.57 -42.69
C LEU A 9 25.41 -11.28 -41.51
N THR A 10 25.99 -12.36 -40.98
CA THR A 10 25.43 -13.04 -39.80
C THR A 10 26.40 -13.19 -38.64
N THR A 11 27.70 -12.94 -38.86
CA THR A 11 28.75 -12.92 -37.82
C THR A 11 28.96 -11.52 -37.22
N ALA A 12 27.87 -10.82 -36.88
CA ALA A 12 27.93 -9.55 -36.15
C ALA A 12 26.78 -9.37 -35.13
N PHE A 13 26.01 -10.41 -34.84
CA PHE A 13 24.95 -10.37 -33.82
C PHE A 13 25.14 -11.46 -32.76
N SER A 14 26.35 -11.56 -32.21
CA SER A 14 26.61 -12.49 -31.09
C SER A 14 27.55 -11.92 -30.03
N LEU A 15 27.61 -10.58 -29.90
CA LEU A 15 28.38 -9.94 -28.83
C LEU A 15 27.56 -8.85 -28.13
N LEU A 16 26.40 -9.22 -27.61
CA LEU A 16 25.67 -8.39 -26.65
C LEU A 16 24.90 -9.25 -25.63
N LEU A 17 25.58 -10.27 -25.06
CA LEU A 17 25.17 -10.79 -23.76
C LEU A 17 25.70 -9.84 -22.69
N VAL A 18 24.93 -8.77 -22.51
CA VAL A 18 25.04 -7.80 -21.42
C VAL A 18 25.03 -8.54 -20.09
N ALA A 19 26.12 -8.40 -19.34
CA ALA A 19 26.21 -8.82 -17.95
C ALA A 19 25.16 -8.05 -17.11
N CYS A 20 24.06 -8.69 -16.75
CA CYS A 20 23.20 -8.19 -15.68
C CYS A 20 23.81 -8.61 -14.34
N SER A 21 24.80 -7.87 -13.85
CA SER A 21 25.16 -7.90 -12.44
C SER A 21 24.04 -7.18 -11.68
N SER A 22 23.07 -7.96 -11.19
CA SER A 22 22.05 -7.46 -10.27
C SER A 22 22.72 -7.16 -8.92
N SER A 23 23.26 -5.96 -8.77
CA SER A 23 23.54 -5.41 -7.44
C SER A 23 22.19 -5.14 -6.79
N SER A 24 21.71 -6.10 -5.99
CA SER A 24 20.64 -5.86 -5.03
C SER A 24 21.19 -4.91 -3.97
N GLY A 25 21.19 -3.62 -4.31
CA GLY A 25 21.45 -2.53 -3.39
C GLY A 25 20.42 -2.60 -2.29
N THR A 26 20.83 -3.13 -1.14
CA THR A 26 20.11 -3.02 0.13
C THR A 26 20.27 -1.58 0.58
N ALA A 27 19.52 -0.68 -0.07
CA ALA A 27 19.32 0.67 0.38
C ALA A 27 18.55 0.57 1.70
N ASN A 28 19.25 0.75 2.82
CA ASN A 28 18.66 0.96 4.13
C ASN A 28 17.82 2.23 4.07
N ARG A 29 16.56 2.09 3.63
CA ARG A 29 15.55 3.14 3.73
C ARG A 29 15.21 3.26 5.20
N GLN A 30 15.94 4.09 5.93
CA GLN A 30 15.39 4.76 7.10
C GLN A 30 14.17 5.55 6.62
N LYS A 31 13.02 4.88 6.66
CA LYS A 31 11.73 5.40 6.26
C LYS A 31 11.49 6.59 7.19
N ALA A 32 11.57 7.81 6.65
CA ALA A 32 11.33 9.02 7.41
C ALA A 32 10.07 8.81 8.27
N VAL A 33 10.22 8.95 9.58
CA VAL A 33 9.10 8.80 10.52
C VAL A 33 8.10 9.88 10.15
N LYS A 34 6.92 9.46 9.68
CA LYS A 34 5.87 10.40 9.29
C LYS A 34 5.21 10.91 10.55
N ASP A 35 5.31 12.22 10.78
CA ASP A 35 4.60 12.88 11.87
C ASP A 35 3.15 13.11 11.46
N TYR A 36 2.23 12.44 12.15
CA TYR A 36 0.79 12.53 11.90
C TYR A 36 0.08 13.60 12.74
N SER A 37 0.78 14.21 13.71
CA SER A 37 0.22 15.25 14.58
C SER A 37 -0.10 16.55 13.83
N GLN A 38 0.52 16.74 12.65
CA GLN A 38 0.34 17.91 11.78
C GLN A 38 -1.02 17.92 11.06
N TYR A 39 -1.71 16.78 11.02
CA TYR A 39 -2.98 16.66 10.31
C TYR A 39 -4.17 17.03 11.21
N ASN A 40 -5.12 17.75 10.63
CA ASN A 40 -6.29 18.23 11.38
C ASN A 40 -7.32 17.13 11.64
N ASN A 41 -7.38 16.11 10.78
CA ASN A 41 -8.38 15.05 10.85
C ASN A 41 -7.84 13.72 10.32
N LEU A 42 -8.48 12.61 10.69
CA LEU A 42 -8.07 11.27 10.28
C LEU A 42 -8.25 11.02 8.77
N VAL A 43 -9.18 11.70 8.10
CA VAL A 43 -9.37 11.54 6.66
C VAL A 43 -8.10 11.98 5.93
N GLU A 44 -7.52 13.11 6.32
CA GLU A 44 -6.26 13.64 5.78
C GLU A 44 -5.08 12.72 6.09
N VAL A 45 -5.02 12.20 7.33
CA VAL A 45 -4.03 11.17 7.71
C VAL A 45 -4.10 9.98 6.77
N LEU A 46 -5.29 9.42 6.55
CA LEU A 46 -5.50 8.23 5.72
C LEU A 46 -5.27 8.50 4.22
N GLN A 47 -5.61 9.69 3.73
CA GLN A 47 -5.27 10.15 2.37
C GLN A 47 -3.76 10.18 2.15
N SER A 48 -3.00 10.49 3.19
CA SER A 48 -1.54 10.57 3.14
C SER A 48 -0.84 9.20 3.14
N VAL A 49 -1.58 8.10 3.36
CA VAL A 49 -1.03 6.74 3.47
C VAL A 49 -0.92 6.11 2.09
N GLN A 50 0.27 5.63 1.75
CA GLN A 50 0.51 4.91 0.50
C GLN A 50 -0.40 3.68 0.38
N GLY A 51 -1.11 3.61 -0.75
CA GLY A 51 -1.95 2.47 -1.10
C GLY A 51 -3.36 2.54 -0.51
N LEU A 52 -3.76 3.68 0.06
CA LEU A 52 -5.15 4.01 0.34
C LEU A 52 -5.69 5.02 -0.68
N ARG A 53 -6.99 4.95 -0.93
CA ARG A 53 -7.79 6.00 -1.57
C ARG A 53 -8.94 6.33 -0.64
N VAL A 54 -9.17 7.61 -0.43
CA VAL A 54 -10.29 8.08 0.37
C VAL A 54 -11.23 8.84 -0.54
N MET A 55 -12.51 8.48 -0.51
CA MET A 55 -13.56 9.11 -1.32
C MET A 55 -14.55 9.81 -0.38
N GLY A 56 -14.96 11.03 -0.74
CA GLY A 56 -15.78 11.87 0.11
C GLY A 56 -14.98 12.59 1.19
N SER A 57 -15.70 13.21 2.12
CA SER A 57 -15.16 14.11 3.13
C SER A 57 -15.85 13.93 4.48
N GLY A 58 -15.16 14.28 5.57
CA GLY A 58 -15.70 14.20 6.93
C GLY A 58 -15.96 12.76 7.38
N SER A 59 -16.91 12.58 8.30
CA SER A 59 -17.21 11.27 8.92
C SER A 59 -17.82 10.24 7.97
N ASN A 60 -18.38 10.70 6.84
CA ASN A 60 -18.98 9.84 5.81
C ASN A 60 -17.99 9.47 4.70
N ALA A 61 -16.73 9.86 4.81
CA ALA A 61 -15.71 9.44 3.87
C ALA A 61 -15.60 7.91 3.87
N LYS A 62 -15.33 7.35 2.69
CA LYS A 62 -15.11 5.93 2.49
C LYS A 62 -13.65 5.69 2.15
N VAL A 63 -13.06 4.65 2.73
CA VAL A 63 -11.66 4.31 2.50
C VAL A 63 -11.59 3.03 1.70
N PHE A 64 -10.73 3.04 0.69
CA PHE A 64 -10.51 1.90 -0.18
C PHE A 64 -9.02 1.62 -0.31
N MET A 65 -8.68 0.35 -0.52
CA MET A 65 -7.33 -0.03 -0.85
C MET A 65 -7.06 0.26 -2.34
N SER A 66 -5.98 0.98 -2.64
CA SER A 66 -5.53 1.19 -4.02
C SER A 66 -5.26 -0.15 -4.70
N GLY A 67 -5.65 -0.27 -5.97
CA GLY A 67 -5.47 -1.49 -6.76
C GLY A 67 -6.62 -2.50 -6.67
N TYR A 68 -7.57 -2.32 -5.77
CA TYR A 68 -8.84 -3.06 -5.81
C TYR A 68 -9.79 -2.38 -6.80
N ASN A 69 -10.51 -3.18 -7.60
CA ASN A 69 -11.56 -2.66 -8.47
C ASN A 69 -12.73 -2.17 -7.60
N THR A 70 -12.92 -0.86 -7.54
CA THR A 70 -13.94 -0.20 -6.69
C THR A 70 -15.17 0.27 -7.47
N THR A 71 -15.26 -0.04 -8.76
CA THR A 71 -16.24 0.53 -9.71
C THR A 71 -17.70 0.36 -9.30
N ASN A 72 -18.03 -0.61 -8.41
CA ASN A 72 -19.38 -0.85 -7.90
C ASN A 72 -19.39 -1.19 -6.39
N ALA A 73 -18.38 -0.73 -5.65
CA ALA A 73 -18.05 -1.32 -4.36
C ALA A 73 -18.52 -0.48 -3.16
N THR A 74 -19.80 -0.55 -2.83
CA THR A 74 -20.32 0.09 -1.59
C THR A 74 -19.75 -0.56 -0.32
N ASN A 75 -19.33 -1.83 -0.40
CA ASN A 75 -18.91 -2.68 0.73
C ASN A 75 -17.50 -3.28 0.59
N ARG A 76 -16.57 -2.64 -0.14
CA ARG A 76 -15.17 -3.11 -0.25
C ARG A 76 -14.18 -2.22 0.49
N GLU A 77 -14.58 -1.82 1.69
CA GLU A 77 -13.74 -1.04 2.60
C GLU A 77 -12.82 -1.98 3.37
N PRO A 78 -11.58 -1.55 3.69
CA PRO A 78 -10.67 -2.37 4.49
C PRO A 78 -11.14 -2.46 5.93
N LEU A 79 -10.64 -3.46 6.66
CA LEU A 79 -10.78 -3.53 8.11
C LEU A 79 -9.77 -2.56 8.77
N PHE A 80 -10.23 -1.68 9.64
CA PHE A 80 -9.36 -0.92 10.52
C PHE A 80 -9.01 -1.73 11.75
N VAL A 81 -7.73 -1.73 12.11
CA VAL A 81 -7.21 -2.40 13.29
C VAL A 81 -6.35 -1.41 14.06
N VAL A 82 -6.73 -1.09 15.29
CA VAL A 82 -6.00 -0.17 16.17
C VAL A 82 -5.34 -0.99 17.27
N ASP A 83 -4.00 -0.96 17.33
CA ASP A 83 -3.21 -1.68 18.33
C ASP A 83 -3.54 -3.19 18.42
N GLY A 84 -3.93 -3.79 17.29
CA GLY A 84 -4.28 -5.21 17.19
C GLY A 84 -5.76 -5.52 17.41
N ILE A 85 -6.57 -4.52 17.80
CA ILE A 85 -8.01 -4.66 18.00
C ILE A 85 -8.75 -4.26 16.71
N PRO A 86 -9.58 -5.14 16.12
CA PRO A 86 -10.40 -4.79 14.96
C PRO A 86 -11.54 -3.84 15.36
N VAL A 87 -11.71 -2.76 14.62
CA VAL A 87 -12.71 -1.70 14.92
C VAL A 87 -13.78 -1.57 13.83
N GLY A 88 -13.69 -2.44 12.82
CA GLY A 88 -14.57 -2.48 11.65
C GLY A 88 -14.06 -1.60 10.50
N SER A 89 -14.91 -1.40 9.50
CA SER A 89 -14.59 -0.62 8.29
C SER A 89 -15.13 0.80 8.30
N SER A 90 -15.94 1.16 9.30
CA SER A 90 -16.52 2.49 9.40
C SER A 90 -15.53 3.50 9.96
N LEU A 91 -15.37 4.61 9.23
CA LEU A 91 -14.58 5.75 9.70
C LEU A 91 -15.16 6.39 10.96
N ILE A 92 -16.48 6.31 11.18
CA ILE A 92 -17.14 6.86 12.37
C ILE A 92 -16.60 6.16 13.64
N ASN A 93 -16.50 4.83 13.59
CA ASN A 93 -15.97 4.03 14.69
C ASN A 93 -14.52 4.40 14.99
N LEU A 94 -13.71 4.58 13.93
CA LEU A 94 -12.31 4.95 14.07
C LEU A 94 -12.13 6.36 14.67
N ASN A 95 -12.91 7.36 14.25
CA ASN A 95 -12.85 8.72 14.79
C ASN A 95 -13.27 8.78 16.27
N GLY A 96 -14.10 7.85 16.75
CA GLY A 96 -14.51 7.80 18.16
C GLY A 96 -13.40 7.36 19.13
N ILE A 97 -12.36 6.69 18.64
CA ILE A 97 -11.32 6.06 19.47
C ILE A 97 -9.91 6.56 19.18
N LEU A 98 -9.72 7.25 18.05
CA LEU A 98 -8.41 7.63 17.53
C LEU A 98 -8.42 9.08 17.07
N THR A 99 -7.32 9.78 17.35
CA THR A 99 -7.07 11.13 16.84
C THR A 99 -5.72 11.17 16.12
N PRO A 100 -5.49 12.09 15.16
CA PRO A 100 -4.24 12.17 14.39
C PRO A 100 -2.97 12.21 15.26
N VAL A 101 -3.02 12.97 16.36
CA VAL A 101 -1.90 13.12 17.30
C VAL A 101 -1.51 11.82 17.98
N MET A 102 -2.43 10.86 18.11
CA MET A 102 -2.17 9.56 18.75
C MET A 102 -1.56 8.55 17.77
N VAL A 103 -1.57 8.81 16.46
CA VAL A 103 -1.09 7.87 15.45
C VAL A 103 0.43 7.86 15.40
N LYS A 104 1.03 6.72 15.76
CA LYS A 104 2.47 6.49 15.63
C LYS A 104 2.85 5.99 14.25
N SER A 105 2.09 5.02 13.74
CA SER A 105 2.34 4.48 12.40
C SER A 105 1.10 3.85 11.79
N ILE A 106 1.04 3.86 10.45
CA ILE A 106 0.00 3.19 9.70
C ILE A 106 0.65 2.23 8.70
N LYS A 107 0.19 0.97 8.72
CA LYS A 107 0.62 -0.09 7.82
C LYS A 107 -0.59 -0.67 7.10
N THR A 108 -0.47 -0.80 5.79
CA THR A 108 -1.50 -1.45 4.97
C THR A 108 -1.09 -2.90 4.67
N ILE A 109 -2.00 -3.84 4.91
CA ILE A 109 -1.81 -5.29 4.70
C ILE A 109 -2.81 -5.75 3.63
N ARG A 110 -2.36 -6.61 2.70
CA ARG A 110 -3.13 -7.05 1.53
C ARG A 110 -3.05 -8.55 1.31
N GLY A 111 -4.02 -9.07 0.56
CA GLY A 111 -4.05 -10.45 0.08
C GLY A 111 -4.03 -11.48 1.20
N MET A 112 -3.31 -12.59 0.98
CA MET A 112 -3.23 -13.71 1.92
C MET A 112 -2.75 -13.31 3.32
N GLN A 113 -1.86 -12.33 3.44
CA GLN A 113 -1.37 -11.86 4.73
C GLN A 113 -2.46 -11.18 5.57
N ALA A 114 -3.45 -10.56 4.91
CA ALA A 114 -4.58 -9.97 5.60
C ALA A 114 -5.58 -11.05 6.03
N THR A 115 -5.99 -11.91 5.11
CA THR A 115 -7.01 -12.95 5.37
C THR A 115 -6.50 -14.04 6.31
N SER A 116 -5.21 -14.39 6.27
CA SER A 116 -4.63 -15.36 7.20
C SER A 116 -4.63 -14.88 8.66
N ARG A 117 -4.67 -13.56 8.89
CA ARG A 117 -4.62 -12.98 10.25
C ARG A 117 -5.96 -12.47 10.74
N TYR A 118 -6.81 -11.99 9.83
CA TYR A 118 -8.07 -11.32 10.15
C TYR A 118 -9.30 -11.96 9.48
N GLY A 119 -9.14 -13.12 8.82
CA GLY A 119 -10.24 -13.83 8.18
C GLY A 119 -10.89 -13.07 7.03
N ASP A 120 -12.20 -13.28 6.85
CA ASP A 120 -12.98 -12.69 5.77
C ASP A 120 -13.06 -11.15 5.87
N GLU A 121 -12.96 -10.59 7.07
CA GLU A 121 -12.89 -9.13 7.27
C GLU A 121 -11.64 -8.51 6.62
N GLY A 122 -10.57 -9.30 6.47
CA GLY A 122 -9.34 -8.90 5.80
C GLY A 122 -9.38 -9.03 4.27
N LEU A 123 -10.48 -9.48 3.66
CA LEU A 123 -10.57 -9.77 2.21
C LEU A 123 -10.27 -8.54 1.35
N TYR A 124 -10.76 -7.37 1.76
CA TYR A 124 -10.55 -6.09 1.09
C TYR A 124 -9.33 -5.33 1.61
N GLY A 125 -8.50 -5.99 2.42
CA GLY A 125 -7.30 -5.45 3.03
C GLY A 125 -7.51 -4.95 4.46
N VAL A 126 -6.40 -4.68 5.14
CA VAL A 126 -6.39 -4.24 6.54
C VAL A 126 -5.51 -3.01 6.67
N VAL A 127 -6.02 -2.01 7.38
CA VAL A 127 -5.27 -0.82 7.79
C VAL A 127 -4.94 -0.96 9.26
N GLN A 128 -3.71 -1.38 9.54
CA GLN A 128 -3.19 -1.50 10.88
C GLN A 128 -2.61 -0.15 11.33
N ILE A 129 -3.15 0.34 12.42
CA ILE A 129 -2.78 1.60 13.06
C ILE A 129 -2.15 1.24 14.39
N THR A 130 -0.99 1.82 14.66
CA THR A 130 -0.32 1.71 15.96
C THR A 130 -0.34 3.09 16.61
N THR A 131 -0.76 3.15 17.86
CA THR A 131 -0.77 4.40 18.62
C THR A 131 0.56 4.64 19.34
N ILE A 132 0.78 5.89 19.77
CA ILE A 132 2.00 6.26 20.51
C ILE A 132 2.07 5.52 21.85
N ASN A 133 0.92 5.32 22.50
CA ASN A 133 0.80 4.74 23.83
C ASN A 133 0.56 3.21 23.82
N ALA A 134 0.68 2.55 22.66
CA ALA A 134 0.56 1.11 22.56
C ALA A 134 1.61 0.44 23.47
N LYS A 135 1.14 -0.36 24.42
CA LYS A 135 1.96 -1.07 25.40
C LYS A 135 2.31 -2.48 24.95
#